data_AF-A0A346YKZ0-F1
#
_entry.id   AF-A0A346YKZ0-F1
#
_cell.length_a   1.000
_cell.length_b   1.000
_cell.length_c   1.000
_cell.angle_alpha   90.00
_cell.angle_beta   90.00
_cell.angle_gamma   90.00
#
_symmetry.space_group_name_H-M   'P 1'
#
loop_
_entity.id
_entity.type
_entity.pdbx_description
1 polymer ?
#
loop_
_entity_poly.entity_id
_entity_poly.type
_entity_poly.pdbx_seq_one_letter_code
_entity_poly.pdbx_strand_id
1 'polypeptide(L)'
;MKRLKTSIVAWSGAAALASFAVLYQIVPYERLLDVALSLTFGVSLAAVLRYALDAFRAFRSGRGGAEFLIVAVFSMVLLLLVQRTWGIVLRVYDRPDWLVNSPMTIFIPWMLAWSVSLTLVAPDMGAMGEENRASLWRSIALFIAGALAGFVLSTTFHSQNKELSALTIWPQFAGQVICPTQQPGWAPTDRLYNIEDAAGMKRN
;
A
#
# COMPACT_ATOMS: atom_id res chain seq x y z
N MET A 1 -26.42 18.53 -18.88
CA MET A 1 -26.01 17.10 -18.86
C MET A 1 -25.05 16.66 -19.99
N LYS A 2 -24.60 17.51 -20.94
CA LYS A 2 -23.71 17.10 -22.04
C LYS A 2 -22.21 16.93 -21.68
N ARG A 3 -21.74 17.39 -20.51
CA ARG A 3 -20.30 17.36 -20.13
C ARG A 3 -19.77 16.03 -19.59
N LEU A 4 -20.63 15.12 -19.14
CA LEU A 4 -20.19 13.83 -18.56
C LEU A 4 -19.81 12.81 -19.63
N LYS A 5 -20.45 12.83 -20.82
CA LYS A 5 -20.21 11.82 -21.87
C LYS A 5 -18.80 11.88 -22.47
N THR A 6 -18.08 12.99 -22.32
CA THR A 6 -16.74 13.20 -22.91
C THR A 6 -15.61 13.24 -21.89
N SER A 7 -15.87 13.01 -20.60
CA SER A 7 -14.79 12.97 -19.61
C SER A 7 -14.05 11.64 -19.72
N ILE A 8 -12.89 11.66 -20.39
CA ILE A 8 -11.97 10.51 -20.51
C ILE A 8 -11.65 9.93 -19.13
N VAL A 9 -11.51 10.79 -18.11
CA VAL A 9 -11.23 10.38 -16.72
C VAL A 9 -12.37 9.57 -16.12
N ALA A 10 -13.62 9.97 -16.38
CA ALA A 10 -14.79 9.23 -15.90
C ALA A 10 -14.87 7.84 -16.57
N TRP A 11 -14.60 7.77 -17.87
CA TRP A 11 -14.57 6.51 -18.61
C TRP A 11 -13.43 5.60 -18.18
N SER A 12 -12.24 6.13 -17.91
CA SER A 12 -11.12 5.32 -17.38
C SER A 12 -11.42 4.78 -15.99
N GLY A 13 -12.07 5.57 -15.12
CA GLY A 13 -12.51 5.11 -13.81
C GLY A 13 -13.55 4.00 -13.90
N ALA A 14 -14.57 4.17 -14.75
CA ALA A 14 -15.58 3.15 -14.99
C ALA A 14 -14.98 1.86 -15.57
N ALA A 15 -14.05 1.98 -16.52
CA ALA A 15 -13.35 0.82 -17.09
C ALA A 15 -12.51 0.07 -16.05
N ALA A 16 -11.81 0.79 -15.16
CA ALA A 16 -11.03 0.19 -14.07
C ALA A 16 -11.91 -0.54 -13.05
N LEU A 17 -13.08 0.02 -12.71
CA LEU A 17 -14.05 -0.63 -11.82
C LEU A 17 -14.66 -1.87 -12.47
N ALA A 18 -15.03 -1.78 -13.74
CA ALA A 18 -15.59 -2.90 -14.49
C ALA A 18 -14.56 -4.04 -14.65
N SER A 19 -13.30 -3.72 -14.97
CA SER A 19 -12.25 -4.74 -15.09
C SER A 19 -11.95 -5.41 -13.75
N PHE A 20 -11.95 -4.66 -12.65
CA PHE A 20 -11.82 -5.23 -11.30
C PHE A 20 -12.98 -6.17 -10.96
N ALA A 21 -14.23 -5.76 -11.25
CA ALA A 21 -15.41 -6.57 -10.96
C ALA A 21 -15.39 -7.91 -11.72
N VAL A 22 -14.94 -7.90 -12.99
CA VAL A 22 -14.79 -9.13 -13.78
C VAL A 22 -13.68 -10.01 -13.23
N LEU A 23 -12.51 -9.45 -12.92
CA LEU A 23 -11.39 -10.20 -12.37
C LEU A 23 -11.72 -10.83 -11.02
N TYR A 24 -12.48 -10.13 -10.18
CA TYR A 24 -12.91 -10.62 -8.87
C TYR A 24 -13.76 -11.89 -8.94
N GLN A 25 -14.55 -12.07 -10.00
CA GLN A 25 -15.39 -13.26 -10.18
C GLN A 25 -14.62 -14.47 -10.69
N ILE A 26 -13.49 -14.27 -11.36
CA ILE A 26 -12.75 -15.32 -12.08
C ILE A 26 -11.50 -15.76 -11.30
N VAL A 27 -10.84 -14.82 -10.60
CA VAL A 27 -9.52 -15.03 -10.00
C VAL A 27 -9.66 -15.23 -8.48
N PRO A 28 -9.06 -16.28 -7.90
CA PRO A 28 -9.01 -16.46 -6.46
C PRO A 28 -8.40 -15.24 -5.75
N TYR A 29 -8.92 -14.92 -4.57
CA TYR A 29 -8.55 -13.71 -3.82
C TYR A 29 -7.03 -13.52 -3.64
N GLU A 30 -6.30 -14.59 -3.33
CA GLU A 30 -4.84 -14.56 -3.13
C GLU A 30 -4.10 -14.10 -4.39
N ARG A 31 -4.45 -14.68 -5.54
CA ARG A 31 -3.85 -14.32 -6.83
C ARG A 31 -4.26 -12.92 -7.27
N LEU A 32 -5.52 -12.54 -7.03
CA LEU A 32 -6.02 -11.22 -7.36
C LEU A 32 -5.28 -10.14 -6.56
N LEU A 33 -5.00 -10.40 -5.28
CA LEU A 33 -4.25 -9.51 -4.42
C LEU A 33 -2.81 -9.32 -4.93
N ASP A 34 -2.12 -10.39 -5.31
CA ASP A 34 -0.76 -10.28 -5.86
C ASP A 34 -0.72 -9.56 -7.22
N VAL A 35 -1.74 -9.77 -8.07
CA VAL A 35 -1.91 -9.02 -9.33
C VAL A 35 -2.16 -7.53 -9.05
N ALA A 36 -3.05 -7.20 -8.11
CA ALA A 36 -3.32 -5.80 -7.74
C ALA A 36 -2.08 -5.10 -7.16
N LEU A 37 -1.30 -5.80 -6.33
CA LEU A 37 -0.06 -5.28 -5.75
C LEU A 37 1.02 -5.05 -6.80
N SER A 38 1.25 -6.02 -7.70
CA SER A 38 2.23 -5.89 -8.79
C SER A 38 1.84 -4.80 -9.79
N LEU A 39 0.55 -4.67 -10.12
CA LEU A 39 0.03 -3.60 -10.97
C LEU A 39 0.21 -2.23 -10.32
N THR A 40 -0.12 -2.10 -9.03
CA THR A 40 0.10 -0.85 -8.29
C THR A 40 1.57 -0.47 -8.25
N PHE A 41 2.46 -1.44 -8.05
CA PHE A 41 3.91 -1.23 -8.09
C PHE A 41 4.39 -0.78 -9.49
N GLY A 42 3.96 -1.46 -10.55
CA GLY A 42 4.33 -1.11 -11.92
C GLY A 42 3.84 0.28 -12.33
N VAL A 43 2.59 0.62 -12.01
CA VAL A 43 2.00 1.95 -12.31
C VAL A 43 2.69 3.06 -11.52
N SER A 44 2.95 2.85 -10.23
CA SER A 44 3.67 3.84 -9.41
C SER A 44 5.11 4.05 -9.90
N LEU A 45 5.83 2.99 -10.25
CA LEU A 45 7.16 3.08 -10.85
C LEU A 45 7.14 3.86 -12.17
N ALA A 46 6.22 3.52 -13.07
CA ALA A 46 6.08 4.21 -14.36
C ALA A 46 5.74 5.70 -14.18
N ALA A 47 4.86 6.03 -13.22
CA ALA A 47 4.52 7.40 -12.90
C ALA A 47 5.71 8.17 -12.31
N VAL A 48 6.48 7.58 -11.38
CA VAL A 48 7.71 8.19 -10.86
C VAL A 48 8.69 8.48 -12.01
N LEU A 49 8.97 7.49 -12.86
CA LEU A 49 9.91 7.67 -13.98
C LEU A 49 9.45 8.76 -14.96
N ARG A 50 8.14 8.78 -15.28
CA ARG A 50 7.57 9.77 -16.19
C ARG A 50 7.65 11.19 -15.64
N TYR A 51 7.32 11.38 -14.36
CA TYR A 51 7.21 12.70 -13.74
C TYR A 51 8.49 13.15 -13.01
N ALA A 52 9.52 12.31 -12.92
CA ALA A 52 10.76 12.62 -12.19
C ALA A 52 11.44 13.89 -12.68
N LEU A 53 11.57 14.06 -14.00
CA LEU A 53 12.25 15.22 -14.58
C LEU A 53 11.44 16.51 -14.35
N ASP A 54 10.13 16.46 -14.54
CA ASP A 54 9.25 17.62 -14.35
C ASP A 54 9.18 18.03 -12.88
N ALA A 55 9.07 17.05 -11.97
CA ALA A 55 9.14 17.30 -10.53
C ALA A 55 10.49 17.89 -10.12
N PHE A 56 11.60 17.37 -10.65
CA PHE A 56 12.94 17.90 -10.34
C PHE A 56 13.13 19.34 -10.85
N ARG A 57 12.59 19.65 -12.03
CA ARG A 57 12.56 21.02 -12.56
C ARG A 57 11.73 21.95 -11.67
N ALA A 58 10.54 21.51 -11.26
CA ALA A 58 9.68 22.26 -10.35
C ALA A 58 10.30 22.47 -8.95
N PHE A 59 10.98 21.46 -8.41
CA PHE A 59 11.76 21.58 -7.17
C PHE A 59 12.85 22.63 -7.28
N ARG A 60 13.55 22.68 -8.43
CA ARG A 60 14.63 23.64 -8.66
C ARG A 60 14.12 25.06 -8.93
N SER A 61 12.97 25.20 -9.59
CA SER A 61 12.43 26.51 -9.98
C SER A 61 11.83 27.26 -8.79
N GLY A 62 11.37 26.55 -7.75
CA GLY A 62 10.80 27.15 -6.54
C GLY A 62 9.55 28.01 -6.80
N ARG A 63 8.93 27.90 -7.99
CA ARG A 63 7.77 28.72 -8.37
C ARG A 63 6.49 28.16 -7.76
N GLY A 64 5.70 29.03 -7.14
CA GLY A 64 4.37 28.70 -6.63
C GLY A 64 3.37 28.42 -7.76
N GLY A 65 2.26 27.75 -7.43
CA GLY A 65 1.18 27.45 -8.38
C GLY A 65 1.17 25.99 -8.87
N ALA A 66 0.90 25.80 -10.17
CA ALA A 66 0.75 24.49 -10.81
C ALA A 66 1.95 23.56 -10.63
N GLU A 67 3.16 24.12 -10.62
CA GLU A 67 4.41 23.37 -10.44
C GLU A 67 4.48 22.74 -9.04
N PHE A 68 3.90 23.39 -8.01
CA PHE A 68 3.83 22.85 -6.66
C PHE A 68 2.89 21.64 -6.55
N LEU A 69 1.78 21.66 -7.28
CA LEU A 69 0.85 20.52 -7.35
C LEU A 69 1.55 19.29 -7.97
N ILE A 70 2.35 19.49 -9.03
CA ILE A 70 3.11 18.40 -9.67
C ILE A 70 4.09 17.78 -8.67
N VAL A 71 4.79 18.60 -7.88
CA VAL A 71 5.70 18.14 -6.83
C VAL A 71 4.95 17.34 -5.76
N ALA A 72 3.79 17.83 -5.32
CA ALA A 72 2.97 17.14 -4.32
C ALA A 72 2.51 15.76 -4.84
N VAL A 73 1.92 15.70 -6.04
CA VAL A 73 1.49 14.45 -6.67
C VAL A 73 2.67 13.49 -6.90
N PHE A 74 3.80 14.00 -7.38
CA PHE A 74 5.01 13.21 -7.57
C PHE A 74 5.50 12.61 -6.24
N SER A 75 5.58 13.41 -5.18
CA SER A 75 5.99 12.95 -3.86
C SER A 75 5.04 11.86 -3.31
N MET A 76 3.73 11.99 -3.58
CA MET A 76 2.71 11.03 -3.13
C MET A 76 2.94 9.67 -3.80
N VAL A 77 3.14 9.68 -5.12
CA VAL A 77 3.36 8.47 -5.89
C VAL A 77 4.72 7.83 -5.56
N LEU A 78 5.75 8.64 -5.34
CA LEU A 78 7.06 8.17 -4.89
C LEU A 78 6.99 7.49 -3.53
N LEU A 79 6.28 8.07 -2.57
CA LEU A 79 6.12 7.49 -1.24
C LEU A 79 5.27 6.22 -1.26
N LEU A 80 4.25 6.15 -2.11
CA LEU A 80 3.51 4.92 -2.36
C LEU A 80 4.42 3.83 -2.92
N LEU A 81 5.32 4.17 -3.86
CA LEU A 81 6.30 3.23 -4.39
C LEU A 81 7.23 2.72 -3.28
N VAL A 82 7.76 3.61 -2.44
CA VAL A 82 8.61 3.25 -1.28
C VAL A 82 7.86 2.34 -0.32
N GLN A 83 6.59 2.65 -0.01
CA GLN A 83 5.73 1.82 0.84
C GLN A 83 5.57 0.40 0.27
N ARG A 84 5.37 0.29 -1.04
CA ARG A 84 5.21 -1.01 -1.70
C ARG A 84 6.51 -1.79 -1.72
N THR A 85 7.63 -1.13 -2.05
CA THR A 85 8.96 -1.75 -1.96
C THR A 85 9.23 -2.26 -0.54
N TRP A 86 8.91 -1.47 0.48
CA TRP A 86 9.02 -1.89 1.88
C TRP A 86 8.18 -3.13 2.20
N GLY A 87 6.93 -3.16 1.74
CA GLY A 87 6.06 -4.33 1.90
C GLY A 87 6.58 -5.58 1.20
N ILE A 88 7.22 -5.44 0.03
CA ILE A 88 7.87 -6.55 -0.69
C ILE A 88 9.08 -7.04 0.11
N VAL A 89 9.92 -6.13 0.60
CA VAL A 89 11.08 -6.47 1.44
C VAL A 89 10.62 -7.26 2.67
N LEU A 90 9.59 -6.78 3.38
CA LEU A 90 9.03 -7.49 4.53
C LEU A 90 8.54 -8.90 4.18
N ARG A 91 7.95 -9.12 2.99
CA ARG A 91 7.52 -10.45 2.53
C ARG A 91 8.70 -11.36 2.19
N VAL A 92 9.73 -10.83 1.54
CA VAL A 92 10.93 -11.61 1.14
C VAL A 92 11.71 -12.11 2.36
N TYR A 93 11.78 -11.31 3.42
CA TYR A 93 12.49 -11.66 4.65
C TYR A 93 11.63 -12.40 5.69
N ASP A 94 10.40 -12.79 5.34
CA ASP A 94 9.45 -13.43 6.27
C ASP A 94 9.17 -12.61 7.55
N ARG A 95 9.12 -11.28 7.39
CA ARG A 95 8.71 -10.30 8.42
C ARG A 95 9.47 -10.43 9.75
N PRO A 96 10.81 -10.30 9.77
CA PRO A 96 11.55 -10.44 11.01
C PRO A 96 11.24 -9.26 11.95
N ASP A 97 11.19 -9.52 13.25
CA ASP A 97 10.71 -8.56 14.27
C ASP A 97 11.45 -7.21 14.23
N TRP A 98 12.75 -7.22 13.95
CA TRP A 98 13.56 -6.00 13.85
C TRP A 98 13.19 -5.13 12.64
N LEU A 99 12.71 -5.75 11.55
CA LEU A 99 12.31 -5.05 10.33
C LEU A 99 10.86 -4.56 10.45
N VAL A 100 9.99 -5.34 11.08
CA VAL A 100 8.59 -4.95 11.35
C VAL A 100 8.54 -3.75 12.30
N ASN A 101 9.33 -3.81 13.40
CA ASN A 101 9.42 -2.74 14.40
C ASN A 101 10.38 -1.60 14.00
N SER A 102 10.85 -1.60 12.75
CA SER A 102 11.70 -0.53 12.23
C SER A 102 10.93 0.80 12.22
N PRO A 103 11.59 1.93 12.54
CA PRO A 103 10.98 3.26 12.42
C PRO A 103 10.49 3.55 11.00
N MET A 104 11.00 2.83 9.99
CA MET A 104 10.57 2.96 8.60
C MET A 104 9.07 2.69 8.41
N THR A 105 8.51 1.73 9.16
CA THR A 105 7.08 1.37 9.10
C THR A 105 6.18 2.53 9.50
N ILE A 106 6.64 3.42 10.39
CA ILE A 106 5.92 4.62 10.85
C ILE A 106 6.26 5.83 9.96
N PHE A 107 7.52 5.93 9.53
CA PHE A 107 7.99 7.05 8.72
C PHE A 107 7.29 7.14 7.35
N ILE A 108 7.05 6.01 6.69
CA ILE A 108 6.40 5.98 5.37
C ILE A 108 4.98 6.59 5.40
N PRO A 109 4.03 6.12 6.25
CA PRO A 109 2.70 6.71 6.31
C PRO A 109 2.74 8.18 6.80
N TRP A 110 3.68 8.53 7.68
CA TRP A 110 3.90 9.92 8.09
C TRP A 110 4.25 10.83 6.90
N MET A 111 5.21 10.41 6.08
CA MET A 111 5.60 11.15 4.87
C MET A 111 4.46 11.20 3.86
N LEU A 112 3.66 10.13 3.74
CA LEU A 112 2.50 10.11 2.84
C LEU A 112 1.43 11.10 3.31
N ALA A 113 1.18 11.20 4.61
CA ALA A 113 0.31 12.22 5.18
C ALA A 113 0.82 13.63 4.87
N TRP A 114 2.13 13.87 5.02
CA TRP A 114 2.76 15.14 4.64
C TRP A 114 2.59 15.46 3.15
N SER A 115 2.76 14.47 2.27
CA SER A 115 2.56 14.62 0.83
C SER A 115 1.13 14.97 0.45
N VAL A 116 0.14 14.33 1.08
CA VAL A 116 -1.28 14.69 0.92
C VAL A 116 -1.52 16.13 1.41
N SER A 117 -0.91 16.55 2.52
CA SER A 117 -1.00 17.94 2.98
C SER A 117 -0.47 18.94 1.95
N LEU A 118 0.63 18.61 1.25
CA LEU A 118 1.13 19.45 0.15
C LEU A 118 0.11 19.59 -0.96
N THR A 119 -0.62 18.51 -1.32
CA THR A 119 -1.66 18.59 -2.35
C THR A 119 -2.82 19.51 -1.93
N LEU A 120 -3.15 19.54 -0.64
CA LEU A 120 -4.19 20.42 -0.11
C LEU A 120 -3.73 21.89 -0.04
N VAL A 121 -2.44 22.13 0.18
CA VAL A 121 -1.87 23.50 0.24
C VAL A 121 -1.63 24.08 -1.16
N ALA A 122 -1.61 23.25 -2.20
CA ALA A 122 -1.41 23.71 -3.56
C ALA A 122 -2.47 24.76 -3.93
N PRO A 123 -2.07 26.01 -4.21
CA PRO A 123 -3.01 27.07 -4.51
C PRO A 123 -3.74 26.74 -5.81
N ASP A 124 -5.07 26.82 -5.76
CA ASP A 124 -5.93 26.54 -6.91
C ASP A 124 -5.54 27.50 -8.04
N MET A 125 -5.35 26.99 -9.25
CA MET A 125 -4.70 27.72 -10.36
C MET A 125 -5.49 28.94 -10.88
N GLY A 126 -6.58 29.33 -10.22
CA GLY A 126 -7.49 30.39 -10.66
C GLY A 126 -7.74 31.54 -9.67
N ALA A 127 -7.32 31.45 -8.40
CA ALA A 127 -7.71 32.42 -7.37
C ALA A 127 -6.55 33.35 -6.96
N MET A 128 -6.23 34.33 -7.81
CA MET A 128 -5.41 35.47 -7.37
C MET A 128 -6.30 36.46 -6.59
N GLY A 129 -6.44 36.23 -5.27
CA GLY A 129 -7.18 37.11 -4.35
C GLY A 129 -7.11 36.61 -2.90
N GLU A 130 -7.54 37.43 -1.92
CA GLU A 130 -7.50 37.19 -0.45
C GLU A 130 -7.96 35.79 0.04
N GLU A 131 -8.61 34.98 -0.79
CA GLU A 131 -9.02 33.60 -0.53
C GLU A 131 -7.88 32.60 -0.20
N ASN A 132 -6.63 32.93 -0.54
CA ASN A 132 -5.51 32.00 -0.34
C ASN A 132 -5.29 31.62 1.14
N ARG A 133 -5.55 32.55 2.09
CA ARG A 133 -5.41 32.27 3.52
C ARG A 133 -6.54 31.39 4.04
N ALA A 134 -7.75 31.55 3.51
CA ALA A 134 -8.90 30.72 3.85
C ALA A 134 -8.76 29.30 3.28
N SER A 135 -8.24 29.16 2.06
CA SER A 135 -7.93 27.86 1.45
C SER A 135 -6.89 27.09 2.27
N LEU A 136 -5.81 27.75 2.68
CA LEU A 136 -4.79 27.16 3.55
C LEU A 136 -5.37 26.67 4.89
N TRP A 137 -6.24 27.46 5.53
CA TRP A 137 -6.92 27.04 6.76
C TRP A 137 -7.87 25.85 6.55
N ARG A 138 -8.59 25.78 5.42
CA ARG A 138 -9.43 24.62 5.09
C ARG A 138 -8.59 23.34 4.92
N SER A 139 -7.44 23.46 4.29
CA SER A 139 -6.49 22.36 4.10
C SER A 139 -5.91 21.85 5.42
N ILE A 140 -5.54 22.77 6.31
CA ILE A 140 -5.10 22.42 7.68
C ILE A 140 -6.25 21.74 8.46
N ALA A 141 -7.47 22.27 8.36
CA ALA A 141 -8.63 21.69 9.04
C ALA A 141 -8.94 20.27 8.54
N LEU A 142 -8.86 20.02 7.23
CA LEU A 142 -9.03 18.68 6.64
C LEU A 142 -7.93 17.72 7.08
N PHE A 143 -6.68 18.19 7.17
CA PHE A 143 -5.59 17.38 7.69
C PHE A 143 -5.80 16.98 9.16
N ILE A 144 -6.17 17.93 10.02
CA ILE A 144 -6.47 17.67 11.43
C ILE A 144 -7.66 16.72 11.57
N ALA A 145 -8.72 16.93 10.80
CA ALA A 145 -9.89 16.05 10.81
C ALA A 145 -9.54 14.62 10.36
N GLY A 146 -8.72 14.46 9.31
CA GLY A 146 -8.23 13.17 8.86
C GLY A 146 -7.33 12.48 9.89
N ALA A 147 -6.43 13.24 10.54
CA ALA A 147 -5.57 12.73 11.61
C ALA A 147 -6.38 12.27 12.83
N LEU A 148 -7.39 13.04 13.24
CA LEU A 148 -8.32 12.68 14.31
C LEU A 148 -9.14 11.45 13.94
N ALA A 149 -9.66 11.37 12.71
CA ALA A 149 -10.38 10.19 12.24
C ALA A 149 -9.49 8.94 12.25
N GLY A 150 -8.25 9.05 11.80
CA GLY A 150 -7.26 7.97 11.84
C GLY A 150 -6.90 7.56 13.28
N PHE A 151 -6.75 8.52 14.18
CA PHE A 151 -6.52 8.27 15.60
C PHE A 151 -7.71 7.55 16.26
N VAL A 152 -8.94 7.99 15.99
CA VAL A 152 -10.15 7.32 16.46
C VAL A 152 -10.23 5.90 15.93
N LEU A 153 -10.02 5.67 14.62
CA LEU A 153 -9.99 4.33 14.06
C LEU A 153 -8.93 3.46 14.75
N SER A 154 -7.70 3.95 14.88
CA SER A 154 -6.60 3.24 15.52
C SER A 154 -6.90 2.86 16.97
N THR A 155 -7.42 3.79 17.76
CA THR A 155 -7.79 3.55 19.17
C THR A 155 -8.95 2.58 19.32
N THR A 156 -9.94 2.64 18.41
CA THR A 156 -11.09 1.72 18.41
C THR A 156 -10.66 0.28 18.09
N PHE A 157 -9.74 0.09 17.14
CA PHE A 157 -9.19 -1.24 16.85
C PHE A 157 -8.22 -1.73 17.93
N HIS A 158 -7.47 -0.82 18.56
CA HIS A 158 -6.62 -1.15 19.70
C HIS A 158 -7.43 -1.60 20.92
N SER A 159 -8.61 -1.01 21.17
CA SER A 159 -9.51 -1.47 22.23
C SER A 159 -10.15 -2.82 21.90
N GLN A 160 -10.51 -3.09 20.63
CA GLN A 160 -11.02 -4.41 20.22
C GLN A 160 -9.98 -5.53 20.36
N ASN A 161 -8.69 -5.26 20.13
CA ASN A 161 -7.65 -6.27 20.33
C ASN A 161 -7.52 -6.69 21.80
N LYS A 162 -7.82 -5.82 22.77
CA LYS A 162 -7.88 -6.21 24.19
C LYS A 162 -9.08 -7.14 24.48
N GLU A 163 -10.20 -6.96 23.78
CA GLU A 163 -11.34 -7.87 23.90
C GLU A 163 -11.16 -9.17 23.11
N LEU A 164 -10.43 -9.16 22.00
CA LEU A 164 -10.04 -10.38 21.26
C LEU A 164 -9.02 -11.23 22.04
N SER A 165 -8.10 -10.59 22.77
CA SER A 165 -7.25 -11.28 23.75
C SER A 165 -8.01 -11.72 25.00
N ALA A 166 -9.17 -11.13 25.30
CA ALA A 166 -10.10 -11.66 26.31
C ALA A 166 -10.99 -12.78 25.75
N LEU A 167 -11.19 -12.87 24.43
CA LEU A 167 -11.84 -13.99 23.72
C LEU A 167 -10.95 -15.24 23.58
N THR A 168 -9.82 -15.30 24.29
CA THR A 168 -9.13 -16.55 24.66
C THR A 168 -10.02 -17.48 25.52
N ILE A 169 -11.28 -17.11 25.77
CA ILE A 169 -12.37 -17.91 26.36
C ILE A 169 -12.93 -18.97 25.37
N TRP A 170 -12.25 -19.28 24.27
CA TRP A 170 -12.46 -20.53 23.53
C TRP A 170 -11.36 -21.58 23.86
N PRO A 171 -11.33 -22.14 25.10
CA PRO A 171 -10.31 -23.11 25.50
C PRO A 171 -10.34 -24.40 24.67
N GLN A 172 -11.42 -24.69 23.94
CA GLN A 172 -11.50 -25.85 23.04
C GLN A 172 -10.56 -25.78 21.83
N PHE A 173 -10.00 -24.62 21.49
CA PHE A 173 -8.97 -24.50 20.45
C PHE A 173 -7.56 -24.26 21.01
N ALA A 174 -7.43 -23.91 22.29
CA ALA A 174 -6.16 -23.54 22.92
C ALA A 174 -5.26 -24.73 23.32
N GLY A 175 -5.69 -25.97 23.05
CA GLY A 175 -4.90 -27.19 23.28
C GLY A 175 -4.50 -27.94 22.01
N GLN A 176 -4.97 -27.52 20.84
CA GLN A 176 -4.56 -28.13 19.58
C GLN A 176 -3.51 -27.25 18.90
N VAL A 177 -2.25 -27.49 19.27
CA VAL A 177 -1.14 -27.22 18.36
C VAL A 177 -1.34 -28.16 17.18
N ILE A 178 -2.11 -27.74 16.17
CA ILE A 178 -2.11 -28.41 14.87
C ILE A 178 -0.79 -28.04 14.22
N CYS A 179 0.29 -28.71 14.64
CA CYS A 179 1.43 -28.86 13.75
C CYS A 179 0.89 -29.55 12.49
N PRO A 180 1.14 -29.04 11.27
CA PRO A 180 0.69 -29.68 10.04
C PRO A 180 1.33 -31.06 9.78
N THR A 181 2.10 -31.59 10.74
CA THR A 181 2.78 -32.90 10.65
C THR A 181 1.86 -34.12 10.85
N GLN A 182 0.57 -33.95 11.17
CA GLN A 182 -0.36 -35.08 11.33
C GLN A 182 -1.54 -35.09 10.34
N GLN A 183 -1.55 -34.28 9.29
CA GLN A 183 -2.43 -34.57 8.15
C GLN A 183 -1.88 -35.80 7.40
N PRO A 184 -2.64 -36.91 7.28
CA PRO A 184 -2.25 -38.04 6.45
C PRO A 184 -2.28 -37.59 4.97
N GLY A 185 -1.16 -37.07 4.49
CA GLY A 185 -1.02 -36.52 3.14
C GLY A 185 0.15 -35.55 2.95
N TRP A 186 0.71 -34.98 4.02
CA TRP A 186 1.90 -34.13 3.94
C TRP A 186 3.13 -34.88 4.44
N ALA A 187 3.87 -35.49 3.52
CA ALA A 187 5.16 -36.07 3.83
C ALA A 187 6.16 -34.95 4.15
N PRO A 188 6.98 -35.07 5.21
CA PRO A 188 8.02 -34.10 5.52
C PRO A 188 9.04 -34.06 4.37
N THR A 189 9.29 -32.86 3.84
CA THR A 189 10.22 -32.59 2.72
C THR A 189 11.69 -32.74 3.10
N ASP A 190 12.01 -33.06 4.35
CA ASP A 190 13.39 -33.24 4.85
C ASP A 190 14.12 -34.46 4.25
N ARG A 191 13.48 -35.25 3.37
CA ARG A 191 14.11 -36.37 2.66
C ARG A 191 14.21 -36.22 1.14
N LEU A 192 13.82 -35.08 0.55
CA LEU A 192 13.79 -34.93 -0.91
C LEU A 192 15.10 -34.44 -1.56
N TYR A 193 16.17 -34.19 -0.78
CA TYR A 193 17.48 -33.76 -1.31
C TYR A 193 18.66 -34.68 -1.01
N ASN A 194 18.46 -35.88 -0.47
CA ASN A 194 19.52 -36.90 -0.46
C ASN A 194 19.38 -37.81 -1.68
N ILE A 195 19.76 -37.28 -2.85
CA ILE A 195 20.11 -38.07 -4.04
C ILE A 195 21.64 -38.17 -4.09
N GLU A 196 22.22 -38.75 -3.04
CA GLU A 196 23.59 -39.26 -3.04
C GLU A 196 23.49 -40.61 -2.32
N ASP A 197 23.23 -41.67 -3.09
CA ASP A 197 23.53 -43.08 -2.79
C ASP A 197 22.64 -44.02 -3.63
N ALA A 198 22.79 -43.96 -4.96
CA ALA A 198 22.29 -45.02 -5.85
C ALA A 198 23.25 -45.30 -7.03
N ALA A 199 24.56 -45.14 -6.81
CA ALA A 199 25.60 -45.57 -7.74
C ALA A 199 26.37 -46.76 -7.14
N GLY A 200 25.65 -47.87 -6.93
CA GLY A 200 26.19 -49.10 -6.34
C GLY A 200 25.63 -50.35 -6.98
N MET A 201 25.54 -50.40 -8.32
CA MET A 201 25.19 -51.63 -9.03
C MET A 201 26.45 -52.28 -9.63
N LYS A 202 26.81 -53.39 -8.99
CA LYS A 202 27.88 -54.33 -9.36
C LYS A 202 27.79 -54.72 -10.84
N ARG A 203 28.93 -54.67 -11.54
CA ARG A 203 29.17 -55.49 -12.73
C ARG A 203 29.84 -56.79 -12.27
N ASN A 204 29.21 -57.91 -12.61
CA ASN A 204 29.87 -59.21 -12.73
C ASN A 204 30.81 -59.21 -13.93
#